data_AF-A0A717LPU3-F1
#
_entry.id   AF-A0A717LPU3-F1
#
_cell.length_a   1.000
_cell.length_b   1.000
_cell.length_c   1.000
_cell.angle_alpha   90.00
_cell.angle_beta   90.00
_cell.angle_gamma   90.00
#
_symmetry.space_group_name_H-M   'P 1'
#
loop_
_entity.id
_entity.type
_entity.pdbx_description
1 polymer ?
#
loop_
_entity_poly.entity_id
_entity_poly.type
_entity_poly.pdbx_seq_one_letter_code
_entity_poly.pdbx_strand_id
1 'polypeptide(L)'
;LGAGFVFPVANFIASLITGLVIGLAIGYIIILARKFTINQSDSTYGADVMMGAGNTSGRFLGPLIILSAMTASIPIGLGSLVGALLFYIWQKPITGGAILGAMILGSIFPVAIS
;
A
#
# COMPACT_ATOMS: atom_id res chain seq x y z
N LEU A 1 -4.27 19.53 -33.27
CA LEU A 1 -5.61 19.92 -32.80
C LEU A 1 -6.65 19.57 -33.89
N GLY A 2 -6.76 18.30 -34.28
CA GLY A 2 -7.33 17.89 -35.57
C GLY A 2 -8.78 17.37 -35.58
N ALA A 3 -9.50 17.47 -34.45
CA ALA A 3 -10.85 16.90 -34.32
C ALA A 3 -11.96 17.96 -34.09
N GLY A 4 -11.68 19.26 -34.18
CA GLY A 4 -12.71 20.32 -34.04
C GLY A 4 -13.36 20.48 -32.66
N PHE A 5 -13.10 19.59 -31.70
CA PHE A 5 -13.60 19.69 -30.32
C PHE A 5 -12.74 20.62 -29.47
N VAL A 6 -12.88 21.93 -29.70
CA VAL A 6 -12.16 22.98 -28.93
C VAL A 6 -12.96 23.42 -27.70
N PHE A 7 -14.25 23.07 -27.61
CA PHE A 7 -15.16 23.52 -26.55
C PHE A 7 -14.77 23.07 -25.12
N PRO A 8 -14.26 21.84 -24.90
CA PRO A 8 -13.82 21.42 -23.56
C PRO A 8 -12.50 22.04 -23.15
N VAL A 9 -11.60 22.41 -24.08
CA VAL A 9 -10.26 22.94 -23.76
C VAL A 9 -10.26 24.47 -23.67
N ALA A 10 -11.18 25.13 -24.38
CA ALA A 10 -11.30 26.59 -24.39
C ALA A 10 -12.08 27.16 -23.19
N ASN A 11 -12.85 26.34 -22.48
CA ASN A 11 -13.72 26.81 -21.40
C ASN A 11 -13.54 25.96 -20.13
N PHE A 12 -13.08 26.58 -19.05
CA PHE A 12 -12.71 25.92 -17.79
C PHE A 12 -13.86 25.13 -17.15
N ILE A 13 -15.11 25.62 -17.28
CA ILE A 13 -16.27 24.91 -16.73
C ILE A 13 -16.60 23.66 -17.58
N ALA A 14 -16.40 23.73 -18.90
CA ALA A 14 -16.64 22.60 -19.79
C ALA A 14 -15.56 21.50 -19.63
N SER A 15 -14.29 21.86 -19.37
CA SER A 15 -13.24 20.88 -19.04
C SER A 15 -13.53 20.16 -17.72
N LEU A 16 -14.03 20.89 -16.71
CA LEU A 16 -14.33 20.33 -15.41
C LEU A 16 -15.51 19.35 -15.46
N ILE A 17 -16.58 19.70 -16.16
CA ILE A 17 -17.75 18.82 -16.33
C ILE A 17 -17.39 17.58 -17.15
N THR A 18 -16.66 17.74 -18.25
CA THR A 18 -16.24 16.59 -19.08
C THR A 18 -15.28 15.66 -18.33
N GLY A 19 -14.33 16.21 -17.57
CA GLY A 19 -13.45 15.44 -16.68
C GLY A 19 -14.22 14.70 -15.58
N LEU A 20 -15.23 15.34 -14.98
CA LEU A 20 -16.09 14.72 -13.97
C LEU A 20 -16.93 13.57 -14.54
N VAL A 21 -17.52 13.76 -15.71
CA VAL A 21 -18.33 12.71 -16.37
C VAL A 21 -17.47 11.50 -16.74
N ILE A 22 -16.29 11.73 -17.31
CA ILE A 22 -15.36 10.64 -17.67
C ILE A 22 -14.82 9.97 -16.40
N GLY A 23 -14.46 10.74 -15.38
CA GLY A 23 -13.97 10.24 -14.10
C GLY A 23 -15.01 9.37 -13.38
N LEU A 24 -16.27 9.80 -13.35
CA LEU A 24 -17.37 9.01 -12.80
C LEU A 24 -17.65 7.76 -13.64
N ALA A 25 -17.61 7.85 -14.97
CA ALA A 25 -17.81 6.70 -15.84
C ALA A 25 -16.73 5.62 -15.62
N ILE A 26 -15.45 6.01 -15.59
CA ILE A 26 -14.34 5.09 -15.32
C ILE A 26 -14.43 4.54 -13.90
N GLY A 27 -14.73 5.38 -12.91
CA GLY A 27 -14.92 4.95 -11.52
C GLY A 27 -16.05 3.92 -11.38
N TYR A 28 -17.17 4.12 -12.08
CA TYR A 28 -18.29 3.18 -12.07
C TYR A 28 -17.94 1.85 -12.76
N ILE A 29 -17.19 1.90 -13.86
CA ILE A 29 -16.66 0.69 -14.54
C ILE A 29 -15.74 -0.09 -13.59
N ILE A 30 -14.83 0.57 -12.86
CA ILE A 30 -13.93 -0.08 -11.90
C ILE A 30 -14.73 -0.71 -10.76
N ILE A 31 -15.71 0.01 -10.20
CA ILE A 31 -16.53 -0.51 -9.10
C ILE A 31 -17.39 -1.69 -9.56
N LEU A 32 -17.98 -1.62 -10.76
CA LEU A 32 -18.75 -2.72 -11.34
C LEU A 32 -17.88 -3.93 -11.63
N ALA A 33 -16.70 -3.75 -12.25
CA ALA A 33 -15.74 -4.82 -12.47
C ALA A 33 -15.35 -5.48 -11.14
N ARG A 34 -15.11 -4.68 -10.10
CA ARG A 34 -14.86 -5.19 -8.74
C ARG A 34 -16.05 -5.97 -8.22
N LYS A 35 -17.27 -5.46 -8.37
CA LYS A 35 -18.48 -6.08 -7.81
C LYS A 35 -18.85 -7.38 -8.53
N PHE A 36 -18.70 -7.47 -9.84
CA PHE A 36 -19.02 -8.66 -10.64
C PHE A 36 -17.92 -9.72 -10.63
N THR A 37 -16.66 -9.32 -10.48
CA THR A 37 -15.51 -10.25 -10.47
C THR A 37 -15.23 -10.79 -9.07
N ILE A 38 -15.41 -9.99 -8.01
CA ILE A 38 -15.00 -10.35 -6.64
C ILE A 38 -16.17 -10.88 -5.77
N ASN A 39 -17.44 -10.52 -6.02
CA ASN A 39 -18.55 -10.96 -5.14
C ASN A 39 -19.31 -12.23 -5.58
N GLN A 40 -18.80 -13.02 -6.52
CA GLN A 40 -19.54 -14.18 -7.07
C GLN A 40 -18.81 -15.52 -6.91
N SER A 41 -17.76 -15.62 -6.09
CA SER A 41 -17.17 -16.93 -5.89
C SER A 41 -16.26 -17.00 -4.67
N ASP A 42 -16.50 -18.01 -3.83
CA ASP A 42 -15.48 -18.72 -3.06
C ASP A 42 -14.42 -19.32 -4.02
N SER A 43 -13.70 -18.47 -4.75
CA SER A 43 -12.72 -18.87 -5.75
C SER A 43 -11.54 -17.93 -5.72
N THR A 44 -10.37 -18.56 -5.66
CA THR A 44 -9.01 -18.07 -5.83
C THR A 44 -8.84 -17.04 -6.96
N TYR A 45 -9.39 -15.84 -6.78
CA TYR A 45 -9.05 -14.70 -7.60
C TYR A 45 -7.70 -14.16 -7.11
N GLY A 46 -6.88 -13.72 -8.06
CA GLY A 46 -5.51 -13.24 -7.78
C GLY A 46 -5.42 -12.19 -6.67
N ALA A 47 -6.50 -11.47 -6.36
CA ALA A 47 -6.57 -10.54 -5.23
C ALA A 47 -6.47 -11.23 -3.86
N ASP A 48 -7.14 -12.37 -3.64
CA ASP A 48 -7.06 -13.12 -2.37
C ASP A 48 -5.74 -13.87 -2.26
N VAL A 49 -5.19 -14.36 -3.38
CA VAL A 49 -3.81 -14.88 -3.42
C VAL A 49 -2.80 -13.77 -3.11
N MET A 50 -2.93 -12.58 -3.69
CA MET A 50 -2.01 -11.47 -3.44
C MET A 50 -2.15 -10.90 -2.01
N MET A 51 -3.37 -10.84 -1.46
CA MET A 51 -3.61 -10.38 -0.09
C MET A 51 -3.20 -11.44 0.95
N GLY A 52 -3.49 -12.71 0.69
CA GLY A 52 -3.19 -13.85 1.56
C GLY A 52 -1.71 -14.26 1.53
N ALA A 53 -1.10 -14.35 0.35
CA ALA A 53 0.32 -14.69 0.23
C ALA A 53 1.21 -13.59 0.80
N GLY A 54 0.88 -12.31 0.59
CA GLY A 54 1.62 -11.18 1.16
C GLY A 54 1.51 -11.09 2.68
N ASN A 55 0.34 -11.36 3.25
CA ASN A 55 0.18 -11.39 4.71
C ASN A 55 0.86 -12.61 5.33
N THR A 56 0.78 -13.79 4.68
CA THR A 56 1.43 -15.02 5.16
C THR A 56 2.96 -14.90 5.06
N SER A 57 3.48 -14.39 3.93
CA SER A 57 4.91 -14.11 3.77
C SER A 57 5.36 -13.03 4.74
N GLY A 58 4.56 -11.98 4.98
CA GLY A 58 4.83 -10.94 5.97
C GLY A 58 4.86 -11.45 7.42
N ARG A 59 4.15 -12.54 7.74
CA ARG A 59 4.25 -13.18 9.07
C ARG A 59 5.52 -14.02 9.20
N PHE A 60 6.01 -14.60 8.10
CA PHE A 60 7.27 -15.34 8.07
C PHE A 60 8.50 -14.41 8.07
N LEU A 61 8.45 -13.34 7.29
CA LEU A 61 9.55 -12.40 7.13
C LEU A 61 9.65 -11.40 8.30
N GLY A 62 8.55 -11.14 9.02
CA GLY A 62 8.53 -10.18 10.13
C GLY A 62 9.60 -10.46 11.20
N PRO A 63 9.66 -11.68 11.77
CA PRO A 63 10.71 -12.06 12.72
C PRO A 63 12.13 -11.96 12.15
N LEU A 64 12.32 -12.31 10.87
CA LEU A 64 13.62 -12.21 10.20
C LEU A 64 14.08 -10.76 10.02
N ILE A 65 13.15 -9.84 9.75
CA ILE A 65 13.43 -8.41 9.65
C ILE A 65 13.86 -7.84 11.00
N ILE A 66 13.20 -8.24 12.10
CA ILE A 66 13.58 -7.80 13.45
C ILE A 66 14.97 -8.33 13.81
N LEU A 67 15.27 -9.59 13.51
CA LEU A 67 16.61 -10.16 13.70
C LEU A 67 17.67 -9.42 12.87
N SER A 68 17.39 -9.16 11.59
CA SER A 68 18.29 -8.41 10.71
C SER A 68 18.48 -6.95 11.16
N ALA A 69 17.46 -6.33 11.76
CA ALA A 69 17.55 -4.98 12.31
C ALA A 69 18.41 -4.95 13.58
N MET A 70 18.31 -5.97 14.44
CA MET A 70 19.15 -6.11 15.63
C MET A 70 20.62 -6.35 15.29
N THR A 71 20.92 -7.09 14.20
CA THR A 71 22.30 -7.24 13.73
C THR A 71 22.86 -5.98 13.10
N ALA A 72 22.01 -5.13 12.51
CA ALA A 72 22.44 -3.87 11.90
C ALA A 72 22.79 -2.81 12.96
N SER A 73 21.90 -2.59 13.95
CA SER A 73 22.24 -1.80 15.13
C SER A 73 21.21 -1.95 16.25
N ILE A 74 21.65 -1.75 17.50
CA ILE A 74 20.80 -1.77 18.69
C ILE A 74 19.59 -0.80 18.59
N PRO A 75 19.76 0.50 18.22
CA PRO A 75 18.62 1.42 18.12
C PRO A 75 17.63 1.05 17.00
N ILE A 76 18.12 0.56 15.86
CA ILE A 76 17.26 0.12 14.75
C ILE A 76 16.50 -1.15 15.13
N GLY A 77 17.17 -2.09 15.81
CA GLY A 77 16.57 -3.31 16.35
C GLY A 77 15.41 -3.01 17.31
N LEU A 78 15.63 -2.12 18.29
CA LEU A 78 14.58 -1.66 19.21
C LEU A 78 13.40 -1.02 18.47
N GLY A 79 13.68 -0.18 17.46
CA GLY A 79 12.66 0.46 16.64
C GLY A 79 11.81 -0.57 15.90
N SER A 80 12.45 -1.57 15.30
CA SER A 80 11.77 -2.66 14.60
C SER A 80 10.89 -3.50 15.53
N LEU A 81 11.34 -3.75 16.77
CA LEU A 81 10.62 -4.55 17.75
C LEU A 81 9.38 -3.80 18.26
N VAL A 82 9.53 -2.52 18.60
CA VAL A 82 8.41 -1.66 19.04
C VAL A 82 7.40 -1.46 17.91
N GLY A 83 7.86 -1.19 16.68
CA GLY A 83 7.00 -1.02 15.52
C GLY A 83 6.23 -2.31 15.17
N ALA A 84 6.89 -3.46 15.26
CA ALA A 84 6.27 -4.77 15.08
C ALA A 84 5.20 -5.05 16.16
N LEU A 85 5.50 -4.74 17.43
CA LEU A 85 4.55 -4.90 18.54
C LEU A 85 3.31 -4.02 18.39
N LEU A 86 3.49 -2.76 18.00
CA LEU A 86 2.39 -1.83 17.75
C LEU A 86 1.44 -2.37 16.66
N PHE A 87 2.01 -2.86 15.57
CA PHE A 87 1.24 -3.43 14.46
C PHE A 87 0.62 -4.79 14.81
N TYR A 88 1.25 -5.56 15.70
CA TYR A 88 0.69 -6.78 16.26
C TYR A 88 -0.58 -6.50 17.07
N ILE A 89 -0.57 -5.48 17.94
CA ILE A 89 -1.74 -5.08 18.73
C ILE A 89 -2.86 -4.60 17.81
N TRP A 90 -2.55 -3.87 16.75
CA TRP A 90 -3.54 -3.41 15.77
C TRP A 90 -3.99 -4.45 14.74
N GLN A 91 -3.60 -5.72 14.88
CA GLN A 91 -3.98 -6.79 13.92
C GLN A 91 -3.59 -6.43 12.47
N LYS A 92 -2.49 -5.69 12.31
CA LYS A 92 -1.91 -5.27 11.02
C LYS A 92 -0.65 -6.09 10.74
N PRO A 93 -0.19 -6.17 9.48
CA PRO A 93 0.98 -6.97 9.12
C PRO A 93 2.23 -6.52 9.88
N ILE A 94 2.80 -7.45 10.67
CA ILE A 94 3.94 -7.23 11.59
C ILE A 94 5.19 -6.74 10.83
N THR A 95 5.43 -7.27 9.63
CA THR A 95 6.52 -6.83 8.74
C THR A 95 6.47 -5.33 8.45
N GLY A 96 5.29 -4.77 8.19
CA GLY A 96 5.15 -3.34 7.94
C GLY A 96 5.51 -2.51 9.16
N GLY A 97 5.08 -2.95 10.35
CA GLY A 97 5.43 -2.32 11.62
C GLY A 97 6.93 -2.38 11.91
N ALA A 98 7.57 -3.52 11.65
CA ALA A 98 9.01 -3.70 11.84
C ALA A 98 9.84 -2.76 10.96
N ILE A 99 9.48 -2.63 9.68
CA ILE A 99 10.18 -1.74 8.73
C ILE A 99 9.98 -0.27 9.12
N LEU A 100 8.75 0.15 9.39
CA LEU A 100 8.45 1.53 9.77
C LEU A 100 9.14 1.93 11.07
N GLY A 101 9.12 1.04 12.08
CA GLY A 101 9.80 1.27 13.35
C GLY A 101 11.32 1.34 13.20
N ALA A 102 11.91 0.47 12.37
CA ALA A 102 13.33 0.49 12.03
C ALA A 102 13.73 1.80 11.32
N MET A 103 12.92 2.27 10.37
CA MET A 103 13.18 3.52 9.62
C MET A 103 13.10 4.76 10.53
N ILE A 104 12.10 4.83 11.42
CA ILE A 104 11.95 5.99 12.32
C ILE A 104 13.15 6.11 13.25
N LEU A 105 13.49 5.04 13.99
CA LEU A 105 14.66 5.10 14.88
C LEU A 105 15.99 5.15 14.14
N GLY A 106 16.09 4.53 12.96
CA GLY A 106 17.27 4.63 12.10
C GLY A 106 17.51 6.05 11.56
N SER A 107 16.45 6.83 11.33
CA SER A 107 16.57 8.24 10.93
C SER A 107 17.01 9.17 12.06
N ILE A 108 16.65 8.84 13.32
CA ILE A 108 17.01 9.63 14.51
C ILE A 108 18.43 9.28 14.99
N PHE A 109 18.81 8.00 14.88
CA PHE A 109 20.13 7.49 15.24
C PHE A 109 20.79 6.85 14.01
N PRO A 110 21.28 7.65 13.06
CA PRO A 110 21.98 7.13 11.90
C PRO A 110 23.29 6.50 12.36
N VAL A 111 23.35 5.16 12.31
CA VAL A 111 24.59 4.42 12.50
C VAL A 111 25.25 4.32 11.13
N ALA A 112 26.44 4.91 10.99
CA ALA A 112 27.25 4.75 9.79
C ALA A 112 27.63 3.27 9.65
N ILE A 113 27.07 2.61 8.64
CA ILE A 113 27.61 1.33 8.16
C ILE A 113 28.98 1.64 7.52
N SER A 114 30.05 1.14 8.11
CA SER A 114 31.39 1.13 7.50
C SER A 114 31.63 -0.17 6.76
#